data_AF-U5CZ28-F1
#
_entry.id   AF-U5CZ28-F1
#
_cell.length_a   1.000
_cell.length_b   1.000
_cell.length_c   1.000
_cell.angle_alpha   90.00
_cell.angle_beta   90.00
_cell.angle_gamma   90.00
#
_symmetry.space_group_name_H-M   'P 1'
#
loop_
_entity.id
_entity.type
_entity.pdbx_description
1 polymer ?
#
loop_
_entity_poly.entity_id
_entity_poly.type
_entity_poly.pdbx_seq_one_letter_code
_entity_poly.pdbx_strand_id
1 'polypeptide(L)'
;MAFAVHGCYGVRERLHPIVLVPGSGGNQLEGKLSEKYKPSSLLCRPWGREKNEWFRLWFDISVIIPSFTKCFAERMTLYYDPKAKDYHNAPGVETRVPHFGSVLSLRYLDPNLK
;
A
#
# COMPACT_ATOMS: atom_id res chain seq x y z
N MET A 1 4.21 61.71 -10.99
CA MET A 1 3.44 60.49 -10.68
C MET A 1 4.42 59.43 -10.24
N ALA A 2 4.42 59.07 -8.95
CA ALA A 2 5.29 58.05 -8.39
C ALA A 2 4.48 56.75 -8.25
N PHE A 3 4.89 55.70 -8.96
CA PHE A 3 4.41 54.34 -8.71
C PHE A 3 5.38 53.67 -7.76
N ALA A 4 5.04 53.64 -6.48
CA ALA A 4 5.71 52.82 -5.49
C ALA A 4 5.22 51.37 -5.66
N VAL A 5 6.02 50.54 -6.33
CA VAL A 5 5.80 49.10 -6.35
C VAL A 5 6.22 48.58 -4.97
N HIS A 6 5.26 48.43 -4.06
CA HIS A 6 5.46 47.69 -2.81
C HIS A 6 5.64 46.22 -3.16
N GLY A 7 6.88 45.82 -3.43
CA GLY A 7 7.24 44.41 -3.46
C GLY A 7 7.03 43.83 -2.06
N CYS A 8 6.07 42.92 -1.92
CA CYS A 8 6.01 42.05 -0.75
C CYS A 8 7.29 41.21 -0.72
N TYR A 9 8.30 41.67 0.02
CA TYR A 9 9.41 40.84 0.45
C TYR A 9 8.88 39.89 1.52
N GLY A 10 8.16 38.86 1.07
CA GLY A 10 7.86 37.71 1.90
C GLY A 10 9.20 37.10 2.30
N VAL A 11 9.51 37.14 3.60
CA VAL A 11 10.57 36.32 4.17
C VAL A 11 10.25 34.89 3.74
N ARG A 12 11.08 34.31 2.85
CA ARG A 12 11.05 32.87 2.62
C ARG A 12 11.50 32.23 3.93
N GLU A 13 10.54 31.95 4.81
CA GLU A 13 10.68 31.00 5.90
C GLU A 13 11.42 29.78 5.33
N ARG A 14 12.64 29.53 5.80
CA ARG A 14 13.39 28.36 5.37
C ARG A 14 12.69 27.14 5.96
N LEU A 15 11.83 26.51 5.16
CA LEU A 15 11.18 25.28 5.56
C LEU A 15 12.23 24.17 5.71
N HIS A 16 12.13 23.42 6.80
CA HIS A 16 12.95 22.24 7.03
C HIS A 16 12.29 21.02 6.36
N PRO A 17 13.05 20.17 5.65
CA PRO A 17 12.49 18.97 5.06
C PRO A 17 12.05 18.00 6.17
N ILE A 18 10.86 17.41 6.00
CA ILE A 18 10.29 16.42 6.91
C ILE A 18 10.11 15.11 6.16
N VAL A 19 10.56 14.01 6.78
CA VAL A 19 10.30 12.64 6.32
C VAL A 19 9.28 12.01 7.23
N LEU A 20 8.18 11.53 6.66
CA LEU A 20 7.13 10.82 7.39
C LEU A 20 7.38 9.32 7.30
N VAL A 21 7.50 8.66 8.45
CA VAL A 21 7.62 7.19 8.55
C VAL A 21 6.33 6.68 9.21
N PRO A 22 5.44 5.99 8.47
CA PRO A 22 4.20 5.47 9.04
C PRO A 22 4.48 4.28 9.96
N GLY A 23 3.56 4.06 10.91
CA GLY A 23 3.55 2.85 11.74
C GLY A 23 3.01 1.64 10.98
N SER A 24 2.88 0.51 11.68
CA SER A 24 2.32 -0.73 11.12
C SER A 24 0.92 -0.51 10.54
N GLY A 25 0.71 -0.91 9.29
CA GLY A 25 -0.56 -0.71 8.57
C GLY A 25 -0.85 0.74 8.18
N GLY A 26 0.06 1.68 8.44
CA GLY A 26 -0.13 3.12 8.20
C GLY A 26 0.14 3.59 6.76
N ASN A 27 0.37 2.66 5.82
CA ASN A 27 0.47 2.95 4.39
C ASN A 27 -0.19 1.85 3.57
N GLN A 28 -0.58 2.19 2.35
CA GLN A 28 -1.07 1.20 1.39
C GLN A 28 -0.01 0.16 1.03
N LEU A 29 -0.45 -1.06 0.73
CA LEU A 29 0.34 -2.16 0.18
C LEU A 29 -0.36 -2.73 -1.03
N GLU A 30 0.39 -3.02 -2.08
CA GLU A 30 -0.12 -3.72 -3.26
C GLU A 30 0.34 -5.16 -3.29
N GLY A 31 -0.51 -6.02 -3.82
CA GLY A 31 -0.23 -7.42 -4.10
C GLY A 31 -0.32 -7.71 -5.59
N LYS A 32 0.36 -8.75 -6.05
CA LYS A 32 0.22 -9.31 -7.39
C LYS A 32 0.22 -10.84 -7.27
N LEU A 33 -0.71 -11.49 -7.98
CA LEU A 33 -0.88 -12.95 -7.94
C LEU A 33 -0.41 -13.58 -9.24
N SER A 34 0.45 -14.59 -9.12
CA SER A 34 0.93 -15.43 -10.22
C SER A 34 0.18 -16.75 -10.28
N GLU A 35 0.52 -17.60 -11.26
CA GLU A 35 -0.07 -18.94 -11.43
C GLU A 35 0.24 -19.90 -10.28
N LYS A 36 1.26 -19.61 -9.47
CA LYS A 36 1.62 -20.41 -8.30
C LYS A 36 0.66 -20.18 -7.11
N TYR A 37 -0.17 -19.13 -7.15
CA TYR A 37 -1.15 -18.86 -6.11
C TYR A 37 -2.27 -19.90 -6.15
N LYS A 38 -2.44 -20.62 -5.04
CA LYS A 38 -3.43 -21.70 -4.90
C LYS A 38 -4.46 -21.31 -3.83
N PRO A 39 -5.62 -20.75 -4.21
CA PRO A 39 -6.60 -20.23 -3.26
C PRO A 39 -7.20 -21.34 -2.41
N SER A 40 -7.32 -21.12 -1.10
CA SER A 40 -7.92 -22.07 -0.16
C SER A 40 -9.41 -22.33 -0.38
N SER A 41 -10.09 -21.45 -1.12
CA SER A 41 -11.51 -21.58 -1.45
C SER A 41 -11.86 -20.86 -2.76
N LEU A 42 -13.04 -21.17 -3.33
CA LEU A 42 -13.56 -20.45 -4.51
C LEU A 42 -13.68 -18.95 -4.26
N LEU A 43 -14.03 -18.53 -3.05
CA LEU A 43 -14.16 -17.13 -2.69
C LEU A 43 -12.82 -16.37 -2.77
N CYS A 44 -11.70 -17.03 -2.45
CA CYS A 44 -10.37 -16.43 -2.46
C CYS A 44 -9.70 -16.41 -3.83
N ARG A 45 -10.40 -16.82 -4.90
CA ARG A 45 -9.93 -16.65 -6.27
C ARG A 45 -9.87 -15.15 -6.64
N PRO A 46 -8.94 -14.74 -7.52
CA PRO A 46 -8.84 -13.36 -7.98
C PRO A 46 -9.91 -13.05 -9.04
N TRP A 47 -11.18 -13.08 -8.64
CA TRP A 47 -12.31 -12.79 -9.53
C TRP A 47 -12.18 -11.39 -10.15
N GLY A 48 -12.33 -11.30 -11.47
CA GLY A 48 -12.31 -10.03 -12.20
C GLY A 48 -10.95 -9.33 -12.19
N ARG A 49 -9.84 -10.03 -11.89
CA ARG A 49 -8.48 -9.50 -11.97
C ARG A 49 -7.68 -10.24 -13.02
N GLU A 50 -6.85 -9.50 -13.76
CA GLU A 50 -5.93 -10.13 -14.68
C GLU A 50 -4.79 -10.82 -13.90
N LYS A 51 -4.27 -11.91 -14.46
CA LYS A 51 -3.06 -12.55 -13.91
C LYS A 51 -1.92 -11.54 -13.95
N ASN A 52 -1.09 -11.50 -12.91
CA ASN A 52 0.06 -10.60 -12.80
C ASN A 52 -0.28 -9.09 -12.75
N GLU A 53 -1.53 -8.71 -12.49
CA GLU A 53 -1.91 -7.33 -12.22
C GLU A 53 -1.67 -6.96 -10.75
N TRP A 54 -1.18 -5.74 -10.51
CA TRP A 54 -1.05 -5.18 -9.16
C TRP A 54 -2.42 -4.69 -8.67
N PHE A 55 -2.76 -5.04 -7.44
CA PHE A 55 -3.98 -4.57 -6.80
C PHE A 55 -3.70 -4.12 -5.36
N ARG A 56 -4.55 -3.25 -4.83
CA ARG A 56 -4.50 -2.86 -3.42
C ARG A 56 -4.81 -4.06 -2.53
N LEU A 57 -3.78 -4.55 -1.85
CA LEU A 57 -3.87 -5.64 -0.87
C LEU A 57 -4.20 -5.08 0.51
N TRP A 58 -3.70 -3.88 0.83
CA TRP A 58 -3.99 -3.16 2.07
C TRP A 58 -4.07 -1.64 1.82
N PHE A 59 -5.00 -0.89 2.42
CA PHE A 59 -6.23 -1.36 3.04
C PHE A 59 -7.35 -1.37 1.99
N ASP A 60 -8.23 -2.35 2.05
CA ASP A 60 -9.47 -2.35 1.29
C ASP A 60 -10.61 -2.70 2.24
N ILE A 61 -11.71 -1.95 2.21
CA ILE A 61 -12.82 -2.15 3.15
C ILE A 61 -13.34 -3.60 3.16
N SER A 62 -13.25 -4.35 2.05
CA SER A 62 -13.70 -5.74 2.00
C SER A 62 -12.99 -6.66 3.00
N VAL A 63 -11.76 -6.34 3.42
CA VAL A 63 -10.96 -7.21 4.31
C VAL A 63 -11.54 -7.33 5.72
N ILE A 64 -12.47 -6.47 6.13
CA ILE A 64 -13.16 -6.55 7.43
C ILE A 64 -14.32 -7.55 7.44
N ILE A 65 -14.78 -7.98 6.25
CA ILE A 65 -15.86 -8.97 6.12
C ILE A 65 -15.24 -10.35 6.34
N PRO A 66 -15.71 -11.17 7.31
CA PRO A 66 -15.03 -12.40 7.75
C PRO A 66 -14.61 -13.35 6.62
N SER A 67 -15.48 -13.53 5.63
CA SER A 67 -15.20 -14.41 4.49
C SER A 67 -14.04 -13.91 3.61
N PHE A 68 -13.89 -12.59 3.46
CA PHE A 68 -12.78 -11.97 2.73
C PHE A 68 -11.53 -11.76 3.59
N THR A 69 -11.68 -11.60 4.91
CA THR A 69 -10.56 -11.57 5.87
C THR A 69 -9.69 -12.82 5.75
N LYS A 70 -10.31 -14.00 5.57
CA LYS A 70 -9.56 -15.25 5.33
C LYS A 70 -8.70 -15.18 4.06
N CYS A 71 -9.26 -14.63 2.98
CA CYS A 71 -8.54 -14.47 1.71
C CYS A 71 -7.41 -13.45 1.80
N PHE A 72 -7.63 -12.36 2.55
CA PHE A 72 -6.59 -11.37 2.86
C PHE A 72 -5.45 -12.02 3.66
N ALA A 73 -5.77 -12.74 4.74
CA ALA A 73 -4.79 -13.42 5.57
C ALA A 73 -3.96 -14.43 4.76
N GLU A 74 -4.59 -15.23 3.90
CA GLU A 74 -3.91 -16.17 3.01
C GLU A 74 -2.87 -15.47 2.11
N ARG A 75 -3.19 -14.29 1.58
CA ARG A 75 -2.29 -13.51 0.70
C ARG A 75 -1.22 -12.75 1.46
N MET A 76 -1.50 -12.31 2.69
CA MET A 76 -0.56 -11.58 3.55
C MET A 76 0.35 -12.46 4.39
N THR A 77 0.08 -13.77 4.46
CA THR A 77 0.88 -14.70 5.27
C THR A 77 2.33 -14.73 4.77
N LEU A 78 3.27 -14.58 5.72
CA LEU A 78 4.68 -14.76 5.50
C LEU A 78 5.12 -16.17 5.95
N TYR A 79 6.01 -16.78 5.18
CA TYR A 79 6.61 -18.07 5.49
C TYR A 79 8.06 -17.85 5.89
N TYR A 80 8.41 -18.31 7.09
CA TYR A 80 9.79 -18.25 7.58
C TYR A 80 10.63 -19.37 6.96
N ASP A 81 11.76 -19.01 6.36
CA ASP A 81 12.80 -19.94 5.93
C ASP A 81 13.91 -20.03 7.02
N PRO A 82 14.04 -21.15 7.74
CA PRO A 82 15.03 -21.29 8.79
C PRO A 82 16.48 -21.39 8.27
N LYS A 83 16.69 -21.78 7.01
CA LYS A 83 18.02 -21.84 6.40
C LYS A 83 18.49 -20.45 6.00
N ALA A 84 17.61 -19.67 5.37
CA ALA A 84 17.90 -18.27 5.01
C ALA A 84 17.84 -17.32 6.22
N LYS A 85 17.15 -17.72 7.30
CA LYS A 85 16.81 -16.87 8.45
C LYS A 85 16.02 -15.63 8.05
N ASP A 86 15.10 -15.79 7.10
CA ASP A 86 14.34 -14.69 6.51
C ASP A 86 12.89 -15.14 6.23
N TYR A 87 12.04 -14.18 5.89
CA TYR A 87 10.65 -14.40 5.51
C TYR A 87 10.45 -14.23 4.02
N HIS A 88 9.54 -15.03 3.47
CA HIS A 88 9.09 -14.91 2.09
C HIS A 88 7.58 -14.77 2.05
N ASN A 89 7.09 -14.07 1.02
CA ASN A 89 5.66 -14.00 0.76
C ASN A 89 5.08 -15.40 0.52
N ALA A 90 3.77 -15.54 0.70
CA ALA A 90 3.04 -16.74 0.33
C ALA A 90 3.34 -17.16 -1.13
N PRO A 91 3.40 -18.48 -1.43
CA PRO A 91 3.68 -18.97 -2.77
C PRO A 91 2.77 -18.35 -3.84
N GLY A 92 3.40 -17.70 -4.81
CA GLY A 92 2.71 -17.03 -5.90
C GLY A 92 2.13 -15.64 -5.59
N VAL A 93 2.43 -15.09 -4.43
CA VAL A 93 2.11 -13.71 -4.05
C VAL A 93 3.38 -12.85 -4.10
N GLU A 94 3.31 -11.73 -4.82
CA GLU A 94 4.29 -10.65 -4.76
C GLU A 94 3.65 -9.44 -4.06
N THR A 95 4.44 -8.69 -3.30
CA THR A 95 4.00 -7.48 -2.61
C THR A 95 4.91 -6.31 -2.93
N ARG A 96 4.36 -5.08 -2.93
CA ARG A 96 5.15 -3.84 -3.06
C ARG A 96 4.52 -2.69 -2.32
N VAL A 97 5.34 -1.71 -1.93
CA VAL A 97 4.88 -0.44 -1.37
C VAL A 97 4.73 0.58 -2.51
N PRO A 98 3.51 1.04 -2.83
CA PRO A 98 3.30 2.05 -3.86
C PRO A 98 3.69 3.45 -3.36
N HIS A 99 4.04 4.34 -4.30
CA HIS A 99 4.21 5.77 -4.07
C HIS A 99 5.30 6.17 -3.05
N PHE A 100 6.42 5.43 -2.97
CA PHE A 100 7.55 5.82 -2.12
C PHE A 100 8.04 7.24 -2.45
N GLY A 101 8.33 8.04 -1.43
CA GLY A 101 8.70 9.46 -1.58
C GLY A 101 7.51 10.43 -1.71
N SER A 102 6.28 9.93 -1.65
CA SER A 102 5.04 10.72 -1.66
C SER A 102 4.20 10.44 -0.41
N VAL A 103 3.24 11.32 -0.13
CA VAL A 103 2.24 11.15 0.94
C VAL A 103 0.96 10.46 0.48
N LEU A 104 0.85 10.08 -0.80
CA LEU A 104 -0.39 9.53 -1.36
C LEU A 104 -0.83 8.22 -0.69
N SER A 105 0.12 7.32 -0.40
CA SER A 105 -0.17 6.01 0.19
C SER A 105 -0.40 6.05 1.70
N LEU A 106 -0.03 7.14 2.37
CA LEU A 106 -0.18 7.32 3.83
C LEU A 106 -1.30 8.32 4.20
N ARG A 107 -1.75 9.17 3.27
CA ARG A 107 -2.82 10.15 3.52
C ARG A 107 -4.20 9.48 3.70
N TYR A 108 -4.49 8.47 2.88
CA TYR A 108 -5.71 7.66 2.98
C TYR A 108 -5.38 6.21 2.66
N LEU A 109 -5.73 5.29 3.54
CA LEU A 109 -5.47 3.86 3.33
C LEU A 109 -6.45 3.24 2.31
N ASP A 110 -7.72 3.66 2.35
CA ASP A 110 -8.69 3.39 1.28
C ASP A 110 -9.17 4.71 0.67
N PRO A 111 -8.74 5.05 -0.56
CA PRO A 111 -9.18 6.24 -1.27
C PRO A 111 -10.69 6.36 -1.51
N ASN A 112 -11.46 5.27 -1.36
CA ASN A 112 -12.91 5.27 -1.50
C ASN A 112 -13.64 5.74 -0.22
N LEU A 113 -12.92 5.88 0.89
CA LEU A 113 -13.45 6.31 2.20
C LEU A 113 -12.94 7.71 2.59
N LYS A 114 -12.66 8.55 1.59
CA LYS A 114 -12.22 9.94 1.80
C LYS A 114 -13.34 10.84 2.29
#